data_AF-A0A2E9ZB68-F1
#
_entry.id   AF-A0A2E9ZB68-F1
#
_cell.length_a   1.000
_cell.length_b   1.000
_cell.length_c   1.000
_cell.angle_alpha   90.00
_cell.angle_beta   90.00
_cell.angle_gamma   90.00
#
_symmetry.space_group_name_H-M   'P 1'
#
loop_
_entity.id
_entity.type
_entity.pdbx_description
1 polymer ?
#
loop_
_entity_poly.entity_id
_entity_poly.type
_entity_poly.pdbx_seq_one_letter_code
_entity_poly.pdbx_strand_id
1 'polypeptide(L)'
;MKFLQSGEGSQSQWFNLILNAQSQTGYELGHDLKKYLMLTLEHYTTELTLPSSIIAVKYMEALSLTGTKQSLELRDIGDQCLLISGLFPERLLKKNISLDYTIAIGKQSYSQLASHKNNHPWDANLFLDLHQHFMGLVDILHFMRTSTNFNPP
;
A
#
# COMPACT_ATOMS: atom_id res chain seq x y z
N MET A 1 -17.51 -4.79 29.01
CA MET A 1 -17.08 -3.60 28.25
C MET A 1 -15.57 -3.40 28.39
N LYS A 2 -14.76 -4.12 27.61
CA LYS A 2 -13.30 -3.91 27.49
C LYS A 2 -12.89 -4.36 26.09
N PHE A 3 -12.94 -3.46 25.11
CA PHE A 3 -12.45 -3.73 23.74
C PHE A 3 -11.96 -2.46 23.00
N LEU A 4 -11.53 -1.40 23.72
CA LEU A 4 -11.07 -0.16 23.06
C LEU A 4 -9.64 0.29 23.42
N GLN A 5 -8.86 -0.46 24.22
CA GLN A 5 -7.49 -0.03 24.59
C GLN A 5 -6.37 -0.62 23.73
N SER A 6 -6.66 -1.54 22.81
CA SER A 6 -5.63 -2.18 21.98
C SER A 6 -5.31 -1.42 20.68
N GLY A 7 -6.25 -0.62 20.15
CA GLY A 7 -6.11 0.06 18.85
C GLY A 7 -5.31 1.37 18.90
N GLU A 8 -5.32 2.10 20.02
CA GLU A 8 -4.57 3.36 20.15
C GLU A 8 -3.05 3.14 20.18
N GLY A 9 -2.61 2.00 20.74
CA GLY A 9 -1.20 1.62 20.82
C GLY A 9 -0.59 1.27 19.46
N SER A 10 -1.29 0.47 18.66
CA SER A 10 -0.83 0.05 17.32
C SER A 10 -0.81 1.20 16.32
N GLN A 11 -1.84 2.06 16.33
CA GLN A 11 -1.89 3.26 15.48
C GLN A 11 -0.77 4.24 15.81
N SER A 12 -0.51 4.47 17.10
CA SER A 12 0.59 5.32 17.55
C SER A 12 1.96 4.74 17.15
N GLN A 13 2.12 3.42 17.17
CA GLN A 13 3.34 2.75 16.74
C GLN A 13 3.57 2.87 15.24
N TRP A 14 2.54 2.62 14.40
CA TRP A 14 2.64 2.82 12.95
C TRP A 14 3.00 4.25 12.61
N PHE A 15 2.34 5.21 13.26
CA PHE A 15 2.59 6.63 13.04
C PHE A 15 4.05 7.00 13.36
N ASN A 16 4.59 6.54 14.50
CA ASN A 16 5.97 6.79 14.88
C ASN A 16 6.97 6.16 13.89
N LEU A 17 6.71 4.96 13.39
CA LEU A 17 7.56 4.32 12.37
C LEU A 17 7.59 5.12 11.07
N ILE A 18 6.43 5.63 10.62
CA ILE A 18 6.34 6.48 9.43
C ILE A 18 7.14 7.78 9.65
N LEU A 19 6.97 8.45 10.79
CA LEU A 19 7.72 9.69 11.09
C LEU A 19 9.24 9.45 11.12
N ASN A 20 9.69 8.36 11.74
CA ASN A 20 11.10 8.00 11.75
C ASN A 20 11.61 7.76 10.33
N ALA A 21 10.87 7.02 9.50
CA ALA A 21 11.24 6.76 8.11
C ALA A 21 11.28 8.05 7.27
N GLN A 22 10.36 9.00 7.47
CA GLN A 22 10.42 10.31 6.81
C GLN A 22 11.67 11.09 7.18
N SER A 23 12.03 11.09 8.48
CA SER A 23 13.25 11.76 8.93
C SER A 23 14.52 11.13 8.34
N GLN A 24 14.55 9.83 8.09
CA GLN A 24 15.72 9.13 7.53
C GLN A 24 15.80 9.25 6.00
N THR A 25 14.66 9.19 5.31
CA THR A 25 14.58 9.32 3.85
C THR A 25 14.70 10.78 3.39
N GLY A 26 14.37 11.74 4.26
CA GLY A 26 14.19 13.14 3.89
C GLY A 26 12.93 13.38 3.05
N TYR A 27 12.07 12.36 2.89
CA TYR A 27 10.86 12.43 2.09
C TYR A 27 9.64 12.65 2.97
N GLU A 28 8.96 13.78 2.80
CA GLU A 28 7.79 14.12 3.61
C GLU A 28 6.48 13.72 2.93
N LEU A 29 5.72 12.83 3.57
CA LEU A 29 4.37 12.49 3.13
C LEU A 29 3.36 13.53 3.63
N GLY A 30 2.45 13.91 2.72
CA GLY A 30 1.26 14.68 3.07
C GLY A 30 0.38 13.98 4.10
N HIS A 31 -0.49 14.73 4.77
CA HIS A 31 -1.35 14.21 5.84
C HIS A 31 -2.20 13.01 5.39
N ASP A 32 -2.84 13.11 4.23
CA ASP A 32 -3.78 12.08 3.77
C ASP A 32 -3.06 10.81 3.32
N LEU A 33 -1.89 10.93 2.70
CA LEU A 33 -1.03 9.79 2.37
C LEU A 33 -0.54 9.06 3.63
N LYS A 34 -0.10 9.79 4.66
CA LYS A 34 0.28 9.19 5.96
C LYS A 34 -0.87 8.41 6.57
N LYS A 35 -2.05 9.03 6.63
CA LYS A 35 -3.25 8.41 7.20
C LYS A 35 -3.67 7.17 6.42
N TYR A 36 -3.65 7.23 5.09
CA TYR A 36 -3.94 6.08 4.24
C TYR A 36 -2.93 4.95 4.43
N LEU A 37 -1.64 5.27 4.44
CA LEU A 37 -0.56 4.29 4.63
C LEU A 37 -0.70 3.58 5.98
N MET A 38 -0.99 4.32 7.06
CA MET A 38 -1.23 3.77 8.39
C MET A 38 -2.41 2.78 8.38
N LEU A 39 -3.55 3.17 7.80
CA LEU A 39 -4.74 2.29 7.70
C LEU A 39 -4.45 1.04 6.84
N THR A 40 -3.69 1.21 5.77
CA THR A 40 -3.27 0.11 4.90
C THR A 40 -2.38 -0.88 5.66
N LEU A 41 -1.43 -0.38 6.44
CA LEU A 41 -0.57 -1.21 7.30
C LEU A 41 -1.38 -1.95 8.36
N GLU A 42 -2.28 -1.26 9.06
CA GLU A 42 -3.18 -1.84 10.07
C GLU A 42 -4.04 -2.98 9.51
N HIS A 43 -4.45 -2.88 8.24
CA HIS A 43 -5.27 -3.89 7.59
C HIS A 43 -4.49 -5.13 7.11
N TYR A 44 -3.24 -4.95 6.66
CA TYR A 44 -2.54 -5.98 5.89
C TYR A 44 -1.45 -6.77 6.64
N THR A 45 -1.16 -6.45 7.91
CA THR A 45 -0.09 -7.13 8.67
C THR A 45 -0.39 -8.58 9.06
N THR A 46 -1.62 -9.07 8.84
CA THR A 46 -2.03 -10.45 9.16
C THR A 46 -2.21 -11.36 7.94
N GLU A 47 -2.39 -10.85 6.71
CA GLU A 47 -2.90 -11.67 5.58
C GLU A 47 -2.24 -11.40 4.19
N LEU A 48 -0.93 -11.16 4.12
CA LEU A 48 -0.26 -11.01 2.81
C LEU A 48 0.14 -12.36 2.18
N THR A 49 -0.82 -13.06 1.59
CA THR A 49 -0.62 -14.28 0.77
C THR A 49 -0.91 -14.02 -0.70
N LEU A 50 0.08 -13.50 -1.44
CA LEU A 50 -0.06 -13.35 -2.90
C LEU A 50 0.96 -14.19 -3.65
N PRO A 51 0.50 -15.12 -4.50
CA PRO A 51 1.31 -15.64 -5.59
C PRO A 51 1.54 -14.49 -6.59
N SER A 52 2.76 -14.02 -6.68
CA SER A 52 3.10 -12.81 -7.45
C SER A 52 2.94 -12.99 -8.96
N SER A 53 2.90 -14.24 -9.48
CA SER A 53 2.53 -14.55 -10.86
C SER A 53 1.05 -14.26 -11.18
N ILE A 54 0.22 -14.09 -10.15
CA ILE A 54 -1.22 -13.84 -10.27
C ILE A 54 -1.54 -12.34 -10.28
N ILE A 55 -0.60 -11.45 -9.91
CA ILE A 55 -0.84 -10.00 -9.86
C ILE A 55 -1.24 -9.43 -11.23
N ALA A 56 -0.57 -9.88 -12.31
CA ALA A 56 -0.92 -9.49 -13.68
C ALA A 56 -2.35 -9.89 -14.05
N VAL A 57 -2.68 -11.14 -13.74
CA VAL A 57 -3.95 -11.76 -14.08
C VAL A 57 -5.07 -11.09 -13.31
N LYS A 58 -4.91 -10.91 -11.99
CA LYS A 58 -5.84 -10.15 -11.15
C LYS A 58 -6.05 -8.73 -11.67
N TYR A 59 -4.98 -8.07 -12.10
CA TYR A 59 -5.10 -6.73 -12.67
C TYR A 59 -5.91 -6.72 -13.96
N MET A 60 -5.66 -7.64 -14.89
CA MET A 60 -6.46 -7.77 -16.11
C MET A 60 -7.93 -8.15 -15.83
N GLU A 61 -8.16 -9.03 -14.85
CA GLU A 61 -9.51 -9.38 -14.37
C GLU A 61 -10.21 -8.16 -13.79
N ALA A 62 -9.52 -7.37 -12.96
CA ALA A 62 -10.06 -6.12 -12.39
C ALA A 62 -10.41 -5.10 -13.48
N LEU A 63 -9.61 -4.99 -14.55
CA LEU A 63 -9.93 -4.16 -15.70
C LEU A 63 -11.19 -4.60 -16.45
N SER A 64 -11.57 -5.88 -16.34
CA SER A 64 -12.79 -6.42 -16.94
C SER A 64 -14.04 -6.23 -16.08
N LEU A 65 -13.88 -5.83 -14.80
CA LEU A 65 -14.97 -5.48 -13.90
C LEU A 65 -15.46 -4.04 -14.16
N THR A 66 -16.56 -3.66 -13.52
CA THR A 66 -17.10 -2.30 -13.59
C THR A 66 -17.57 -1.78 -12.23
N GLY A 67 -17.71 -0.45 -12.12
CA GLY A 67 -18.27 0.21 -10.95
C GLY A 67 -17.47 -0.05 -9.67
N THR A 68 -18.16 -0.16 -8.55
CA THR A 68 -17.54 -0.32 -7.22
C THR A 68 -16.69 -1.58 -7.11
N LYS A 69 -17.04 -2.67 -7.81
CA LYS A 69 -16.26 -3.92 -7.77
C LYS A 69 -14.88 -3.73 -8.38
N GLN A 70 -14.81 -3.12 -9.56
CA GLN A 70 -13.53 -2.75 -10.18
C GLN A 70 -12.72 -1.85 -9.25
N SER A 71 -13.36 -0.85 -8.65
CA SER A 71 -12.68 0.07 -7.75
C SER A 71 -12.11 -0.62 -6.50
N LEU A 72 -12.80 -1.59 -5.93
CA LEU A 72 -12.29 -2.36 -4.80
C LEU A 72 -11.09 -3.22 -5.20
N GLU A 73 -11.19 -3.98 -6.29
CA GLU A 73 -10.11 -4.83 -6.76
C GLU A 73 -8.86 -4.04 -7.15
N LEU A 74 -9.01 -2.91 -7.85
CA LEU A 74 -7.88 -2.05 -8.19
C LEU A 74 -7.20 -1.48 -6.94
N ARG A 75 -7.98 -1.10 -5.92
CA ARG A 75 -7.42 -0.59 -4.67
C ARG A 75 -6.62 -1.66 -3.96
N ASP A 76 -7.19 -2.85 -3.84
CA ASP A 76 -6.56 -3.97 -3.17
C ASP A 76 -5.29 -4.41 -3.91
N ILE A 77 -5.29 -4.43 -5.25
CA ILE A 77 -4.09 -4.68 -6.05
C ILE A 77 -3.03 -3.59 -5.82
N GLY A 78 -3.43 -2.32 -5.81
CA GLY A 78 -2.54 -1.18 -5.57
C GLY A 78 -1.85 -1.29 -4.21
N ASP A 79 -2.63 -1.49 -3.15
CA ASP A 79 -2.15 -1.63 -1.77
C ASP A 79 -1.21 -2.83 -1.61
N GLN A 80 -1.57 -3.97 -2.21
CA GLN A 80 -0.75 -5.18 -2.20
C GLN A 80 0.59 -4.97 -2.90
N CYS A 81 0.58 -4.32 -4.08
CA CYS A 81 1.80 -4.00 -4.81
C CYS A 81 2.69 -3.03 -4.02
N LEU A 82 2.10 -2.04 -3.34
CA LEU A 82 2.82 -1.09 -2.51
C LEU A 82 3.50 -1.80 -1.33
N LEU A 83 2.75 -2.61 -0.57
CA LEU A 83 3.27 -3.30 0.61
C LEU A 83 4.32 -4.35 0.25
N ILE A 84 4.11 -5.15 -0.80
CA ILE A 84 5.10 -6.16 -1.19
C ILE A 84 6.38 -5.52 -1.72
N SER A 85 6.29 -4.39 -2.43
CA SER A 85 7.45 -3.68 -2.96
C SER A 85 8.27 -3.00 -1.86
N GLY A 86 7.60 -2.42 -0.86
CA GLY A 86 8.26 -1.74 0.26
C GLY A 86 8.69 -2.66 1.40
N LEU A 87 7.76 -3.45 1.95
CA LEU A 87 8.00 -4.26 3.15
C LEU A 87 8.55 -5.66 2.85
N PHE A 88 8.25 -6.25 1.70
CA PHE A 88 8.60 -7.65 1.43
C PHE A 88 9.21 -7.91 0.05
N PRO A 89 10.16 -7.07 -0.44
CA PRO A 89 10.69 -7.19 -1.79
C PRO A 89 11.39 -8.55 -2.04
N GLU A 90 11.96 -9.18 -1.02
CA GLU A 90 12.55 -10.52 -1.11
C GLU A 90 11.54 -11.60 -1.49
N ARG A 91 10.24 -11.42 -1.21
CA ARG A 91 9.20 -12.36 -1.62
C ARG A 91 9.01 -12.35 -3.14
N LEU A 92 9.23 -11.20 -3.79
CA LEU A 92 9.22 -11.07 -5.24
C LEU A 92 10.45 -11.77 -5.85
N LEU A 93 11.63 -11.51 -5.29
CA LEU A 93 12.90 -12.12 -5.72
C LEU A 93 12.85 -13.65 -5.64
N LYS A 94 12.35 -14.21 -4.52
CA LYS A 94 12.18 -15.66 -4.35
C LYS A 94 11.27 -16.31 -5.40
N LYS A 95 10.38 -15.52 -6.02
CA LYS A 95 9.45 -15.96 -7.06
C LYS A 95 9.87 -15.50 -8.46
N ASN A 96 11.11 -15.01 -8.63
CA ASN A 96 11.65 -14.47 -9.89
C ASN A 96 10.78 -13.39 -10.52
N ILE A 97 10.18 -12.52 -9.71
CA ILE A 97 9.31 -11.45 -10.18
C ILE A 97 9.99 -10.11 -9.98
N SER A 98 9.92 -9.29 -11.03
CA SER A 98 10.53 -7.98 -11.04
C SER A 98 9.83 -7.04 -10.05
N LEU A 99 10.65 -6.35 -9.26
CA LEU A 99 10.20 -5.26 -8.40
C LEU A 99 9.60 -4.15 -9.25
N ASP A 100 10.27 -3.74 -10.32
CA ASP A 100 9.81 -2.68 -11.23
C ASP A 100 8.46 -3.01 -11.87
N TYR A 101 8.27 -4.29 -12.24
CA TYR A 101 6.99 -4.77 -12.75
C TYR A 101 5.87 -4.60 -11.71
N THR A 102 6.13 -4.99 -10.47
CA THR A 102 5.15 -4.90 -9.37
C THR A 102 4.81 -3.45 -9.03
N ILE A 103 5.82 -2.58 -9.02
CA ILE A 103 5.67 -1.13 -8.87
C ILE A 103 4.80 -0.56 -10.00
N ALA A 104 5.07 -0.94 -11.26
CA ALA A 104 4.32 -0.47 -12.40
C ALA A 104 2.82 -0.82 -12.30
N ILE A 105 2.49 -2.06 -11.91
CA ILE A 105 1.10 -2.47 -11.70
C ILE A 105 0.47 -1.68 -10.55
N GLY A 106 1.15 -1.55 -9.40
CA GLY A 106 0.62 -0.78 -8.26
C GLY A 106 0.31 0.68 -8.61
N LYS A 107 1.25 1.35 -9.29
CA LYS A 107 1.05 2.71 -9.80
C LYS A 107 -0.12 2.79 -10.75
N GLN A 108 -0.24 1.85 -11.68
CA GLN A 108 -1.31 1.87 -12.67
C GLN A 108 -2.68 1.63 -12.04
N SER A 109 -2.78 0.75 -11.04
CA SER A 109 -4.02 0.52 -10.30
C SER A 109 -4.56 1.78 -9.63
N TYR A 110 -3.70 2.54 -8.93
CA TYR A 110 -4.12 3.82 -8.34
C TYR A 110 -4.46 4.88 -9.40
N SER A 111 -3.74 4.92 -10.52
CA SER A 111 -4.07 5.81 -11.64
C SER A 111 -5.45 5.51 -12.24
N GLN A 112 -5.79 4.22 -12.40
CA GLN A 112 -7.10 3.79 -12.87
C GLN A 112 -8.20 4.18 -11.88
N LEU A 113 -7.97 4.05 -10.57
CA LEU A 113 -8.93 4.52 -9.55
C LEU A 113 -9.17 6.02 -9.63
N ALA A 114 -8.10 6.81 -9.67
CA ALA A 114 -8.17 8.26 -9.75
C ALA A 114 -8.97 8.74 -10.98
N SER A 115 -8.97 7.96 -12.06
CA SER A 115 -9.67 8.25 -13.31
C SER A 115 -11.19 7.96 -13.25
N HIS A 116 -11.64 7.09 -12.35
CA HIS A 116 -13.04 6.61 -12.27
C HIS A 116 -13.79 7.16 -11.04
N LYS A 117 -13.78 8.48 -10.87
CA LYS A 117 -14.28 9.18 -9.67
C LYS A 117 -15.73 8.87 -9.27
N ASN A 118 -16.59 8.54 -10.24
CA ASN A 118 -18.01 8.27 -10.00
C ASN A 118 -18.28 6.81 -9.60
N ASN A 119 -17.28 5.94 -9.64
CA ASN A 119 -17.44 4.50 -9.41
C ASN A 119 -17.15 4.10 -7.95
N HIS A 120 -16.73 5.03 -7.08
CA HIS A 120 -16.40 4.76 -5.69
C HIS A 120 -16.58 5.99 -4.78
N PRO A 121 -16.76 5.80 -3.45
CA PRO A 121 -17.00 6.90 -2.52
C PRO A 121 -15.73 7.64 -2.05
N TRP A 122 -14.53 7.14 -2.38
CA TRP A 122 -13.26 7.73 -1.94
C TRP A 122 -12.87 8.97 -2.75
N ASP A 123 -12.00 9.81 -2.18
CA ASP A 123 -11.41 10.94 -2.90
C ASP A 123 -10.46 10.44 -3.99
N ALA A 124 -10.74 10.80 -5.24
CA ALA A 124 -9.91 10.45 -6.38
C ALA A 124 -8.52 11.13 -6.34
N ASN A 125 -8.40 12.29 -5.70
CA ASN A 125 -7.11 12.98 -5.57
C ASN A 125 -6.15 12.18 -4.68
N LEU A 126 -6.65 11.49 -3.66
CA LEU A 126 -5.84 10.59 -2.84
C LEU A 126 -5.17 9.50 -3.69
N PHE A 127 -5.91 8.89 -4.63
CA PHE A 127 -5.32 7.87 -5.51
C PHE A 127 -4.38 8.45 -6.56
N LEU A 128 -4.61 9.69 -7.00
CA LEU A 128 -3.65 10.39 -7.84
C LEU A 128 -2.34 10.65 -7.05
N ASP A 129 -2.45 11.06 -5.80
CA ASP A 129 -1.30 11.27 -4.92
C ASP A 129 -0.58 9.95 -4.64
N LEU A 130 -1.29 8.85 -4.39
CA LEU A 130 -0.72 7.51 -4.22
C LEU A 130 0.05 7.06 -5.47
N HIS A 131 -0.50 7.33 -6.66
CA HIS A 131 0.19 7.06 -7.92
C HIS A 131 1.47 7.89 -8.07
N GLN A 132 1.39 9.20 -7.82
CA GLN A 132 2.51 10.14 -7.99
C GLN A 132 3.63 9.88 -7.00
N HIS A 133 3.29 9.65 -5.73
CA HIS A 133 4.22 9.50 -4.62
C HIS A 133 4.56 8.04 -4.31
N PHE A 134 4.20 7.11 -5.19
CA PHE A 134 4.34 5.66 -4.98
C PHE A 134 5.77 5.26 -4.57
N MET A 135 6.79 5.78 -5.25
CA MET A 135 8.18 5.46 -4.92
C MET A 135 8.58 5.96 -3.54
N GLY A 136 8.19 7.18 -3.18
CA GLY A 136 8.44 7.69 -1.84
C GLY A 136 7.73 6.87 -0.75
N LEU A 137 6.52 6.35 -1.03
CA LEU A 137 5.84 5.41 -0.12
C LEU A 137 6.59 4.08 -0.02
N VAL A 138 7.10 3.54 -1.12
CA VAL A 138 7.95 2.33 -1.15
C VAL A 138 9.22 2.55 -0.32
N ASP A 139 9.90 3.69 -0.47
CA ASP A 139 11.11 4.03 0.28
C ASP A 139 10.83 4.13 1.78
N ILE A 140 9.74 4.81 2.16
CA ILE A 140 9.28 4.89 3.56
C ILE A 140 9.04 3.49 4.13
N LEU A 141 8.30 2.64 3.43
CA LEU A 141 8.02 1.27 3.87
C LEU A 141 9.29 0.42 3.97
N HIS A 142 10.19 0.53 2.99
CA HIS A 142 11.46 -0.17 3.00
C HIS A 142 12.31 0.24 4.21
N PHE A 143 12.41 1.54 4.49
CA PHE A 143 13.10 2.03 5.67
C PHE A 143 12.45 1.58 6.97
N MET A 144 11.12 1.61 7.08
CA MET A 144 10.41 1.09 8.25
C MET A 144 10.82 -0.36 8.55
N ARG A 145 10.94 -1.17 7.51
CA ARG A 145 11.42 -2.55 7.63
C ARG A 145 12.89 -2.65 8.04
N THR A 146 13.81 -1.89 7.43
CA THR A 146 15.25 -2.08 7.65
C THR A 146 15.76 -1.39 8.91
N SER A 147 15.07 -0.37 9.39
CA SER A 147 15.45 0.43 10.57
C SER A 147 15.07 -0.22 11.90
N THR A 148 14.25 -1.27 11.89
CA THR A 148 13.79 -1.96 13.10
C THR A 148 13.88 -3.47 12.92
N ASN A 149 13.97 -4.23 14.03
CA ASN A 149 13.45 -5.59 14.05
C ASN A 149 11.94 -5.47 13.77
N PHE A 150 11.53 -5.37 12.50
CA PHE A 150 10.15 -5.14 12.11
C PHE A 150 9.29 -6.27 12.71
N ASN A 151 8.62 -5.94 13.80
CA ASN A 151 7.66 -6.79 14.46
C ASN A 151 6.34 -6.02 14.35
N PRO A 152 5.50 -6.35 13.36
CA PRO A 152 4.23 -5.66 13.21
C PRO A 152 3.46 -5.77 14.55
N PRO A 153 2.82 -4.68 15.02
CA PRO A 153 1.99 -4.71 16.22
C PRO A 153 0.92 -5.80 16.19
#